data_AF-A0A6A4BHX0-F1
#
_entry.id   AF-A0A6A4BHX0-F1
#
_cell.length_a   1.000
_cell.length_b   1.000
_cell.length_c   1.000
_cell.angle_alpha   90.00
_cell.angle_beta   90.00
_cell.angle_gamma   90.00
#
_symmetry.space_group_name_H-M   'P 1'
#
loop_
_entity.id
_entity.type
_entity.pdbx_description
1 polymer ?
#
loop_
_entity_poly.entity_id
_entity_poly.type
_entity_poly.pdbx_seq_one_letter_code
_entity_poly.pdbx_strand_id
1 'polypeptide(L)'
;MLFNTRKFLIGGRSVEPTRVDEDRATAFKASLRGTLDKPDIVENILPRYLSLHLVRVEARLPFTHSWDSPNWSESEVLRIRQKYRCDCKAFYVSGWLCPHILAILSILDGFSLNILSKSIPARKPPGRPRKQPKVGQQDTPYTGQNAIPKLLKKLTEKPGFPTNWKVLVPLEIENEQGVTTKNIDGIVRLWFIRDGNYFWKIDFANEDISTEPYDIQELAHVLNFTARSGYSFV
;
A
#
# COMPACT_ATOMS: atom_id res chain seq x y z
N MET A 1 2.62 -27.42 -2.70
CA MET A 1 3.29 -26.21 -2.19
C MET A 1 2.39 -25.50 -1.20
N LEU A 2 2.96 -24.71 -0.29
CA LEU A 2 2.23 -23.95 0.73
C LEU A 2 2.29 -22.46 0.43
N PHE A 3 1.18 -21.75 0.63
CA PHE A 3 1.06 -20.31 0.43
C PHE A 3 0.40 -19.65 1.63
N ASN A 4 0.77 -18.41 1.95
CA ASN A 4 0.10 -17.66 3.00
C ASN A 4 -1.36 -17.36 2.65
N THR A 5 -2.23 -17.40 3.65
CA THR A 5 -3.56 -16.78 3.51
C THR A 5 -3.44 -15.27 3.46
N ARG A 6 -4.50 -14.58 2.99
CA ARG A 6 -4.48 -13.13 2.76
C ARG A 6 -4.04 -12.33 3.99
N LYS A 7 -4.40 -12.78 5.20
CA LYS A 7 -4.04 -12.11 6.45
C LYS A 7 -2.53 -12.12 6.71
N PHE A 8 -1.78 -13.10 6.22
CA PHE A 8 -0.35 -13.28 6.52
C PHE A 8 0.57 -13.07 5.29
N LEU A 9 0.04 -12.53 4.19
CA LEU A 9 0.83 -12.26 2.98
C LEU A 9 1.90 -11.21 3.22
N ILE A 10 3.14 -11.51 2.80
CA ILE A 10 4.28 -10.60 2.86
C ILE A 10 4.18 -9.56 1.75
N GLY A 11 4.42 -8.29 2.08
CA GLY A 11 4.37 -7.18 1.12
C GLY A 11 2.97 -6.66 0.79
N GLY A 12 1.93 -7.18 1.46
CA GLY A 12 0.56 -6.64 1.39
C GLY A 12 0.27 -5.59 2.47
N ARG A 13 -0.97 -5.09 2.52
CA ARG A 13 -1.51 -4.30 3.65
C ARG A 13 -1.80 -5.15 4.89
N SER A 14 -1.05 -6.24 5.08
CA SER A 14 -1.22 -7.11 6.23
C SER A 14 -0.65 -6.42 7.47
N VAL A 15 -1.38 -6.53 8.58
CA VAL A 15 -0.93 -6.07 9.90
C VAL A 15 0.16 -7.00 10.46
N GLU A 16 0.19 -8.26 10.04
CA GLU A 16 1.09 -9.31 10.55
C GLU A 16 1.58 -10.20 9.39
N PRO A 17 2.46 -9.72 8.51
CA PRO A 17 3.04 -10.54 7.45
C PRO A 17 3.96 -11.61 8.05
N THR A 18 3.83 -12.87 7.61
CA THR A 18 4.61 -13.98 8.18
C THR A 18 5.23 -14.83 7.07
N ARG A 19 6.51 -15.20 7.21
CA ARG A 19 7.18 -16.10 6.27
C ARG A 19 6.66 -17.53 6.39
N VAL A 20 6.66 -18.24 5.26
CA VAL A 20 6.43 -19.68 5.24
C VAL A 20 7.79 -20.33 5.53
N ASP A 21 7.97 -20.74 6.78
CA ASP A 21 9.15 -21.47 7.26
C ASP A 21 8.82 -22.96 7.45
N GLU A 22 9.86 -23.76 7.74
CA GLU A 22 9.76 -25.21 7.86
C GLU A 22 8.92 -25.64 9.08
N ASP A 23 9.09 -24.97 10.22
CA ASP A 23 8.35 -25.28 11.45
C ASP A 23 6.85 -25.06 11.26
N ARG A 24 6.47 -23.89 10.75
CA ARG A 24 5.08 -23.54 10.48
C ARG A 24 4.47 -24.42 9.39
N ALA A 25 5.25 -24.77 8.36
CA ALA A 25 4.81 -25.71 7.34
C ALA A 25 4.56 -27.11 7.92
N THR A 26 5.39 -27.56 8.86
CA THR A 26 5.27 -28.87 9.51
C THR A 26 4.06 -28.93 10.43
N ALA A 27 3.90 -27.92 11.30
CA ALA A 27 2.73 -27.79 12.17
C ALA A 27 1.42 -27.74 11.38
N PHE A 28 1.37 -26.94 10.30
CA PHE A 28 0.21 -26.88 9.42
C PHE A 28 -0.08 -28.23 8.73
N LYS A 29 0.93 -28.96 8.25
CA LYS A 29 0.70 -30.28 7.64
C LYS A 29 0.20 -31.31 8.67
N ALA A 30 0.66 -31.24 9.92
CA ALA A 30 0.20 -32.08 11.00
C ALA A 30 -1.27 -31.78 11.36
N SER A 31 -1.67 -30.51 11.35
CA SER A 31 -3.05 -30.10 11.62
C SER A 31 -4.03 -30.61 10.56
N LEU A 32 -3.62 -30.63 9.29
CA LEU A 32 -4.41 -31.26 8.22
C LEU A 32 -4.63 -32.78 8.43
N ARG A 33 -3.83 -33.43 9.27
CA ARG A 33 -3.98 -34.84 9.67
C ARG A 33 -4.72 -34.99 11.01
N GLY A 34 -5.23 -33.90 11.58
CA GLY A 34 -5.93 -33.89 12.87
C GLY A 34 -5.00 -33.84 14.09
N THR A 35 -3.71 -33.58 13.91
CA THR A 35 -2.76 -33.43 15.02
C THR A 35 -2.54 -31.95 15.32
N LEU A 36 -2.91 -31.53 16.53
CA LEU A 36 -2.69 -30.17 17.04
C LEU A 36 -1.74 -30.24 18.24
N ASP A 37 -0.92 -29.20 18.41
CA ASP A 37 -0.08 -29.09 19.60
C ASP A 37 -0.97 -28.89 20.84
N LYS A 38 -0.62 -29.53 21.96
CA LYS A 38 -1.32 -29.35 23.25
C LYS A 38 -0.30 -29.00 24.32
N PRO A 39 -0.59 -28.02 25.20
CA PRO A 39 -1.77 -27.15 25.25
C PRO A 39 -1.60 -25.90 24.37
N ASP A 40 -2.45 -25.73 23.35
CA ASP A 40 -2.49 -24.51 22.53
C ASP A 40 -3.67 -23.61 22.93
N ILE A 41 -3.49 -22.30 22.82
CA ILE A 41 -4.50 -21.28 23.14
C ILE A 41 -5.21 -20.80 21.88
N VAL A 42 -6.41 -20.22 22.03
CA VAL A 42 -7.28 -19.84 20.91
C VAL A 42 -6.61 -18.84 19.97
N GLU A 43 -5.81 -17.92 20.52
CA GLU A 43 -5.07 -16.89 19.82
C GLU A 43 -4.09 -17.48 18.78
N ASN A 44 -3.56 -18.68 19.05
CA ASN A 44 -2.60 -19.35 18.18
C ASN A 44 -3.24 -20.13 17.04
N ILE A 45 -4.56 -20.37 17.08
CA ILE A 45 -5.25 -21.18 16.07
C ILE A 45 -5.09 -20.57 14.67
N LEU A 46 -5.32 -19.26 14.56
CA LEU A 46 -5.19 -18.53 13.30
C LEU A 46 -3.77 -18.59 12.72
N PRO A 47 -2.71 -18.17 13.44
CA PRO A 47 -1.35 -18.17 12.91
C PRO A 47 -0.76 -19.57 12.71
N ARG A 48 -1.13 -20.58 13.50
CA ARG A 48 -0.56 -21.94 13.38
C ARG A 48 -1.28 -22.82 12.38
N TYR A 49 -2.62 -22.78 12.36
CA TYR A 49 -3.41 -23.79 11.63
C TYR A 49 -4.21 -23.22 10.47
N LEU A 50 -4.53 -21.92 10.46
CA LEU A 50 -5.36 -21.27 9.43
C LEU A 50 -4.59 -20.21 8.62
N SER A 51 -3.27 -20.22 8.71
CA SER A 51 -2.41 -19.19 8.13
C SER A 51 -1.85 -19.55 6.76
N LEU A 52 -2.05 -20.80 6.31
CA LEU A 52 -1.56 -21.32 5.04
C LEU A 52 -2.67 -21.96 4.20
N HIS A 53 -2.41 -22.06 2.90
CA HIS A 53 -3.15 -22.83 1.90
C HIS A 53 -2.23 -23.85 1.26
N LEU A 54 -2.68 -25.09 1.18
CA LEU A 54 -2.01 -26.17 0.46
C LEU A 54 -2.53 -26.28 -0.96
N VAL A 55 -1.60 -26.31 -1.90
CA VAL A 55 -1.87 -26.72 -3.28
C VAL A 55 -1.13 -28.03 -3.58
N ARG A 56 -1.88 -29.04 -3.99
CA ARG A 56 -1.41 -30.37 -4.39
C ARG A 56 -1.25 -30.42 -5.90
N VAL A 57 -0.22 -31.14 -6.34
CA VAL A 57 -0.03 -31.50 -7.75
C VAL A 57 -0.54 -32.92 -7.91
N GLU A 58 -1.71 -33.06 -8.52
CA GLU A 58 -2.44 -34.33 -8.64
C GLU A 58 -2.01 -35.11 -9.88
N ALA A 59 -1.62 -34.42 -10.95
CA ALA A 59 -1.18 -35.03 -12.20
C ALA A 59 0.00 -34.28 -12.83
N ARG A 60 0.81 -34.98 -13.62
CA ARG A 60 1.86 -34.38 -14.44
C ARG A 60 1.34 -34.16 -15.85
N LEU A 61 0.56 -33.09 -16.01
CA LEU A 61 0.02 -32.68 -17.31
C LEU A 61 0.78 -31.47 -17.84
N PRO A 62 1.09 -31.38 -19.15
CA PRO A 62 1.68 -30.18 -19.70
C PRO A 62 0.70 -29.01 -19.60
N PHE A 63 1.22 -27.85 -19.23
CA PHE A 63 0.49 -26.58 -19.30
C PHE A 63 0.91 -25.86 -20.58
N THR A 64 -0.08 -25.50 -21.39
CA THR A 64 0.10 -24.72 -22.61
C THR A 64 -0.98 -23.66 -22.62
N HIS A 65 -0.60 -22.40 -22.77
CA HIS A 65 -1.53 -21.28 -22.86
C HIS A 65 -1.03 -20.28 -23.91
N SER A 66 -1.96 -19.71 -24.67
CA SER A 66 -1.64 -18.66 -25.64
C SER A 66 -1.38 -17.34 -24.92
N TRP A 67 -0.19 -16.78 -25.06
CA TRP A 67 0.17 -15.49 -24.45
C TRP A 67 -0.56 -14.29 -25.10
N ASP A 68 -1.06 -14.47 -26.32
CA ASP A 68 -1.76 -13.44 -27.09
C ASP A 68 -3.22 -13.25 -26.67
N SER A 69 -3.77 -14.20 -25.89
CA SER A 69 -5.14 -14.16 -25.41
C SER A 69 -5.19 -14.22 -23.89
N PRO A 70 -5.85 -13.26 -23.21
CA PRO A 70 -6.09 -13.36 -21.77
C PRO A 70 -7.17 -14.39 -21.43
N ASN A 71 -7.90 -14.90 -22.43
CA ASN A 71 -8.99 -15.84 -22.24
C ASN A 71 -8.46 -17.28 -22.24
N TRP A 72 -8.99 -18.08 -21.32
CA TRP A 72 -8.61 -19.48 -21.14
C TRP A 72 -9.69 -20.35 -21.73
N SER A 73 -9.31 -21.33 -22.54
CA SER A 73 -10.28 -22.27 -23.10
C SER A 73 -10.80 -23.21 -22.01
N GLU A 74 -11.98 -23.77 -22.22
CA GLU A 74 -12.53 -24.79 -21.29
C GLU A 74 -11.58 -25.99 -21.15
N SER A 75 -10.92 -26.40 -22.23
CA SER A 75 -9.95 -27.50 -22.20
C SER A 75 -8.72 -27.18 -21.34
N GLU A 76 -8.21 -25.95 -21.40
CA GLU A 76 -7.11 -25.48 -20.53
C GLU A 76 -7.55 -25.49 -19.05
N VAL A 77 -8.74 -24.96 -18.79
CA VAL A 77 -9.35 -24.90 -17.46
C VAL A 77 -9.49 -26.29 -16.84
N LEU A 78 -10.09 -27.23 -17.57
CA LEU A 78 -10.28 -28.61 -17.12
C LEU A 78 -8.94 -29.31 -16.89
N ARG A 79 -7.94 -29.05 -17.74
CA ARG A 79 -6.60 -29.62 -17.58
C ARG A 79 -5.91 -29.13 -16.31
N ILE A 80 -6.07 -27.86 -15.99
CA ILE A 80 -5.48 -27.25 -14.77
C ILE A 80 -6.18 -27.77 -13.53
N ARG A 81 -7.51 -27.95 -13.59
CA ARG A 81 -8.29 -28.58 -12.53
C ARG A 81 -7.88 -30.03 -12.26
N GLN A 82 -7.52 -30.79 -13.30
CA GLN A 82 -6.98 -32.15 -13.16
C GLN A 82 -5.54 -32.15 -12.62
N LYS A 83 -4.76 -31.12 -12.96
CA LYS A 83 -3.35 -31.01 -12.59
C LYS A 83 -3.15 -30.58 -11.15
N TYR A 84 -3.93 -29.60 -10.68
CA TYR A 84 -3.72 -28.92 -9.41
C TYR A 84 -4.99 -28.86 -8.57
N ARG A 85 -4.83 -29.05 -7.26
CA ARG A 85 -5.92 -28.94 -6.28
C ARG A 85 -5.51 -28.04 -5.12
N CYS A 86 -6.28 -26.97 -4.89
CA CYS A 86 -6.06 -26.06 -3.77
C CYS A 86 -7.14 -26.23 -2.69
N ASP A 87 -6.76 -26.09 -1.43
CA ASP A 87 -7.69 -26.14 -0.29
C ASP A 87 -8.41 -24.81 -0.01
N CYS A 88 -8.09 -23.74 -0.73
CA CYS A 88 -8.69 -22.44 -0.49
C CYS A 88 -10.13 -22.34 -0.97
N LYS A 89 -10.93 -21.48 -0.31
CA LYS A 89 -12.34 -21.24 -0.66
C LYS A 89 -12.55 -20.90 -2.14
N ALA A 90 -11.69 -20.06 -2.71
CA ALA A 90 -11.83 -19.62 -4.11
C ALA A 90 -11.74 -20.80 -5.11
N PHE A 91 -10.91 -21.80 -4.81
CA PHE A 91 -10.81 -23.01 -5.63
C PHE A 91 -12.07 -23.87 -5.50
N TYR A 92 -12.61 -24.05 -4.28
CA TYR A 92 -13.87 -24.80 -4.11
C TYR A 92 -15.07 -24.14 -4.79
N VAL A 93 -15.10 -22.81 -4.84
CA VAL A 93 -16.19 -22.05 -5.49
C VAL A 93 -16.05 -22.05 -7.02
N SER A 94 -14.86 -21.76 -7.55
CA SER A 94 -14.64 -21.64 -8.99
C SER A 94 -14.33 -22.98 -9.68
N GLY A 95 -13.84 -23.95 -8.92
CA GLY A 95 -13.40 -25.26 -9.39
C GLY A 95 -11.99 -25.29 -10.00
N TRP A 96 -11.33 -24.16 -10.26
CA TRP A 96 -10.03 -24.17 -10.96
C TRP A 96 -9.17 -22.91 -10.77
N LEU A 97 -9.76 -21.74 -10.50
CA LEU A 97 -9.04 -20.47 -10.48
C LEU A 97 -8.94 -19.90 -9.06
N CYS A 98 -7.73 -19.89 -8.52
CA CYS A 98 -7.41 -19.12 -7.32
C CYS A 98 -5.98 -18.55 -7.41
N PRO A 99 -5.65 -17.53 -6.60
CA PRO A 99 -4.30 -16.95 -6.60
C PRO A 99 -3.18 -17.97 -6.35
N HIS A 100 -3.43 -19.00 -5.53
CA HIS A 100 -2.45 -20.05 -5.24
C HIS A 100 -2.18 -20.97 -6.44
N ILE A 101 -3.20 -21.26 -7.26
CA ILE A 101 -3.04 -22.02 -8.49
C ILE A 101 -2.23 -21.21 -9.51
N LEU A 102 -2.53 -19.92 -9.66
CA LEU A 102 -1.75 -19.01 -10.51
C LEU A 102 -0.29 -18.91 -10.05
N ALA A 103 -0.05 -18.87 -8.73
CA ALA A 103 1.29 -18.87 -8.18
C ALA A 103 2.04 -20.18 -8.48
N ILE A 104 1.41 -21.34 -8.33
CA ILE A 104 2.02 -22.62 -8.70
C ILE A 104 2.30 -22.70 -10.20
N LEU A 105 1.36 -22.29 -11.05
CA LEU A 105 1.58 -22.23 -12.49
C LEU A 105 2.79 -21.37 -12.82
N SER A 106 2.98 -20.27 -12.09
CA SER A 106 4.15 -19.40 -12.28
C SER A 106 5.46 -20.08 -11.89
N ILE A 107 5.45 -20.81 -10.77
CA ILE A 107 6.65 -21.46 -10.23
C ILE A 107 7.03 -22.72 -11.03
N LEU A 108 6.06 -23.56 -11.39
CA LEU A 108 6.31 -24.88 -11.99
C LEU A 108 6.13 -24.92 -13.51
N ASP A 109 5.26 -24.08 -14.06
CA ASP A 109 4.86 -24.15 -15.48
C ASP A 109 5.22 -22.89 -16.28
N GLY A 110 6.04 -22.00 -15.70
CA GLY A 110 6.51 -20.79 -16.38
C GLY A 110 5.40 -19.76 -16.66
N PHE A 111 4.29 -19.80 -15.92
CA PHE A 111 3.21 -18.85 -16.14
C PHE A 111 3.62 -17.41 -15.75
N SER A 112 3.40 -16.44 -16.64
CA SER A 112 3.75 -15.04 -16.42
C SER A 112 2.54 -14.12 -16.56
N LEU A 113 2.05 -13.63 -15.41
CA LEU A 113 1.00 -12.60 -15.36
C LEU A 113 1.43 -11.31 -16.05
N ASN A 114 2.72 -10.96 -15.99
CA ASN A 114 3.22 -9.75 -16.64
C ASN A 114 3.08 -9.83 -18.16
N ILE A 115 3.35 -10.99 -18.77
CA ILE A 115 3.18 -11.18 -20.21
C ILE A 115 1.70 -11.15 -20.55
N LEU A 116 0.87 -11.92 -19.83
CA LEU A 116 -0.57 -11.98 -20.08
C LEU A 116 -1.27 -10.62 -19.91
N SER A 117 -0.81 -9.80 -18.97
CA SER A 117 -1.38 -8.46 -18.75
C SER A 117 -1.19 -7.52 -19.95
N LYS A 118 -0.19 -7.77 -20.81
CA LYS A 118 0.07 -6.95 -22.01
C LYS A 118 -0.94 -7.22 -23.12
N SER A 119 -1.53 -8.41 -23.18
CA SER A 119 -2.56 -8.75 -24.17
C SER A 119 -3.95 -8.23 -23.78
N ILE A 120 -4.14 -7.79 -22.53
CA ILE A 120 -5.39 -7.18 -22.09
C ILE A 120 -5.48 -5.76 -22.67
N PRO A 121 -6.49 -5.44 -23.50
CA PRO A 121 -6.64 -4.09 -24.04
C PRO A 121 -6.91 -3.11 -22.89
N ALA A 122 -6.30 -1.92 -22.98
CA ALA A 122 -6.57 -0.85 -22.03
C ALA A 122 -8.07 -0.49 -22.09
N ARG A 123 -8.80 -0.73 -20.98
CA ARG A 123 -10.26 -0.50 -20.89
C ARG A 123 -10.67 0.93 -21.24
N LYS A 124 -9.76 1.89 -21.11
CA LYS A 124 -9.89 3.26 -21.59
C LYS A 124 -8.55 3.66 -22.20
N PRO A 125 -8.55 4.39 -23.34
CA PRO A 125 -7.32 5.07 -23.76
C PRO A 125 -6.86 5.96 -22.60
N PRO A 126 -5.53 6.15 -22.40
CA PRO A 126 -5.06 7.10 -21.42
C PRO A 126 -5.80 8.42 -21.64
N GLY A 127 -6.49 8.89 -20.59
CA GLY A 127 -7.21 10.15 -20.66
C GLY A 127 -6.27 11.25 -21.16
N ARG A 128 -6.83 12.29 -21.77
CA ARG A 128 -6.05 13.43 -22.28
C ARG A 128 -4.97 13.80 -21.26
N PRO A 129 -3.67 13.78 -21.64
CA PRO A 129 -2.60 14.16 -20.74
C PRO A 129 -2.95 15.50 -20.07
N ARG A 130 -2.74 15.58 -18.76
CA ARG A 130 -2.98 16.82 -18.03
C ARG A 130 -2.18 17.90 -18.75
N LYS A 131 -2.83 19.01 -19.12
CA LYS A 131 -2.12 20.15 -19.72
C LYS A 131 -0.96 20.49 -18.78
N GLN A 132 0.26 20.36 -19.28
CA GLN A 132 1.42 20.84 -18.56
C GLN A 132 1.20 22.34 -18.30
N PRO A 133 1.58 22.85 -17.11
CA PRO A 133 1.58 24.28 -16.87
C PRO A 133 2.32 24.98 -18.02
N LYS A 134 1.83 26.16 -18.43
CA LYS A 134 2.55 26.93 -19.45
C LYS A 134 3.95 27.23 -18.92
N VAL A 135 4.97 27.09 -19.78
CA VAL A 135 6.35 27.51 -19.49
C VAL A 135 6.30 28.95 -18.96
N GLY A 136 6.78 29.18 -17.73
CA GLY A 136 6.77 30.48 -17.07
C GLY A 136 5.63 30.74 -16.06
N GLN A 137 4.67 29.83 -15.86
CA GLN A 137 3.79 29.93 -14.68
C GLN A 137 4.57 29.57 -13.42
N GLN A 138 5.01 30.58 -12.67
CA GLN A 138 5.47 30.40 -11.30
C GLN A 138 4.25 30.20 -10.39
N ASP A 139 4.33 29.21 -9.51
CA ASP A 139 3.36 29.03 -8.44
C ASP A 139 3.46 30.23 -7.48
N THR A 140 2.37 30.99 -7.36
CA THR A 140 2.26 32.10 -6.40
C THR A 140 1.54 31.62 -5.13
N PRO A 141 1.44 32.43 -4.06
CA PRO A 141 0.57 32.11 -2.93
C PRO A 141 -0.89 31.82 -3.32
N TYR A 142 -1.34 32.37 -4.44
CA TYR A 142 -2.75 32.33 -4.86
C TYR A 142 -2.99 31.55 -6.16
N THR A 143 -1.94 31.11 -6.85
CA THR A 143 -2.02 30.34 -8.10
C THR A 143 -1.22 29.04 -7.99
N GLY A 144 -1.59 28.03 -8.78
CA GLY A 144 -0.92 26.72 -8.73
C GLY A 144 -1.66 25.65 -7.95
N GLN A 145 -1.00 24.52 -7.73
CA GLN A 145 -1.58 23.33 -7.07
C GLN A 145 -1.69 23.50 -5.55
N ASN A 146 -0.74 24.23 -4.95
CA ASN A 146 -0.62 24.48 -3.51
C ASN A 146 -0.95 25.93 -3.14
N ALA A 147 -1.83 26.57 -3.91
CA ALA A 147 -2.34 27.91 -3.59
C ALA A 147 -3.14 27.89 -2.27
N ILE A 148 -2.98 28.92 -1.44
CA ILE A 148 -3.60 29.02 -0.10
C ILE A 148 -5.12 28.78 -0.16
N PRO A 149 -5.92 29.43 -1.04
CA PRO A 149 -7.37 29.20 -1.08
C PRO A 149 -7.75 27.74 -1.38
N LYS A 150 -6.94 27.04 -2.20
CA LYS A 150 -7.15 25.62 -2.51
C LYS A 150 -6.75 24.73 -1.35
N LEU A 151 -5.70 25.09 -0.62
CA LEU A 151 -5.25 24.37 0.57
C LEU A 151 -6.27 24.51 1.69
N LEU A 152 -6.78 25.72 1.97
CA LEU A 152 -7.85 25.94 2.95
C LEU A 152 -9.04 25.03 2.67
N LYS A 153 -9.56 25.04 1.43
CA LYS A 153 -10.67 24.16 1.03
C LYS A 153 -10.35 22.68 1.25
N LYS A 154 -9.16 22.23 0.86
CA LYS A 154 -8.75 20.81 1.02
C LYS A 154 -8.57 20.40 2.47
N LEU A 155 -8.00 21.26 3.31
CA LEU A 155 -7.77 20.97 4.72
C LEU A 155 -9.09 20.91 5.49
N THR A 156 -10.07 21.74 5.14
CA THR A 156 -11.44 21.65 5.71
C THR A 156 -12.16 20.37 5.28
N GLU A 157 -12.08 19.98 4.00
CA GLU A 157 -12.75 18.77 3.50
C GLU A 157 -12.04 17.47 3.92
N LYS A 158 -10.70 17.50 4.01
CA LYS A 158 -9.84 16.33 4.21
C LYS A 158 -8.67 16.68 5.13
N PRO A 159 -8.88 16.71 6.46
CA PRO A 159 -7.85 17.15 7.39
C PRO A 159 -6.63 16.22 7.46
N GLY A 160 -6.78 14.95 7.04
CA GLY A 160 -5.67 14.01 6.92
C GLY A 160 -4.79 14.17 5.69
N PHE A 161 -5.12 15.09 4.77
CA PHE A 161 -4.40 15.30 3.52
C PHE A 161 -2.88 15.48 3.66
N PRO A 162 -2.35 16.29 4.62
CA PRO A 162 -0.91 16.54 4.74
C PRO A 162 -0.20 15.64 5.76
N THR A 163 -0.84 14.56 6.24
CA THR A 163 -0.24 13.72 7.30
C THR A 163 1.06 13.08 6.81
N ASN A 164 2.11 13.15 7.63
CA ASN A 164 3.47 12.69 7.37
C ASN A 164 4.19 13.40 6.20
N TRP A 165 3.72 14.58 5.79
CA TRP A 165 4.46 15.37 4.81
C TRP A 165 5.65 16.06 5.46
N LYS A 166 6.79 16.05 4.78
CA LYS A 166 7.93 16.90 5.14
C LYS A 166 7.63 18.33 4.72
N VAL A 167 7.79 19.26 5.64
CA VAL A 167 7.52 20.68 5.44
C VAL A 167 8.70 21.51 5.85
N LEU A 168 8.83 22.68 5.24
CA LEU A 168 9.83 23.67 5.59
C LEU A 168 9.10 24.82 6.29
N VAL A 169 9.49 25.11 7.52
CA VAL A 169 8.87 26.17 8.34
C VAL A 169 9.89 27.28 8.57
N PRO A 170 9.60 28.53 8.17
CA PRO A 170 10.41 29.67 8.56
C PRO A 170 10.13 30.01 10.02
N LEU A 171 11.13 29.83 10.89
CA LEU A 171 11.05 30.16 12.31
C LEU A 171 11.97 31.33 12.62
N GLU A 172 11.48 32.28 13.40
CA GLU A 172 12.26 33.41 13.92
C GLU A 172 13.04 32.94 15.16
N ILE A 173 14.36 33.11 15.11
CA ILE A 173 15.25 32.75 16.22
C ILE A 173 15.98 34.02 16.65
N GLU A 174 15.75 34.40 17.90
CA GLU A 174 16.49 35.47 18.57
C GLU A 174 17.91 35.02 18.87
N ASN A 175 18.89 35.78 18.38
CA ASN A 175 20.30 35.64 18.74
C ASN A 175 20.81 36.98 19.29
N GLU A 176 22.02 36.98 19.87
CA GLU A 176 22.69 38.18 20.42
C GLU A 176 22.87 39.35 19.43
N GLN A 177 22.69 39.09 18.12
CA GLN A 177 22.84 40.04 17.02
C GLN A 177 21.50 40.46 16.38
N GLY A 178 20.37 40.00 16.94
CA GLY A 178 19.02 40.29 16.46
C GLY A 178 18.21 39.04 16.07
N VAL A 179 17.00 39.26 15.56
CA VAL A 179 16.10 38.20 15.09
C VAL A 179 16.55 37.71 13.71
N THR A 180 16.84 36.41 13.60
CA THR A 180 17.18 35.77 12.33
C THR A 180 16.13 34.71 11.97
N THR A 181 15.61 34.75 10.75
CA THR A 181 14.70 33.72 10.25
C THR A 181 15.49 32.51 9.75
N LYS A 182 15.30 31.35 10.35
CA LYS A 182 15.86 30.07 9.86
C LYS A 182 14.74 29.19 9.33
N ASN A 183 14.99 28.55 8.20
CA ASN A 183 14.09 27.55 7.64
C ASN A 183 14.44 26.18 8.23
N ILE A 184 13.50 25.60 8.97
CA ILE A 184 13.68 24.31 9.66
C ILE A 184 12.74 23.29 9.04
N ASP A 185 13.25 22.07 8.81
CA ASP A 185 12.45 20.97 8.31
C ASP A 185 11.68 20.28 9.44
N GLY A 186 10.43 19.94 9.15
CA GLY A 186 9.56 19.25 10.09
C GLY A 186 8.62 18.27 9.39
N ILE A 187 7.95 17.44 10.18
CA ILE A 187 6.99 16.44 9.70
C ILE A 187 5.62 16.77 10.26
N VAL A 188 4.64 16.96 9.38
CA VAL A 188 3.25 17.18 9.78
C VAL A 188 2.68 15.91 10.40
N ARG A 189 2.20 16.00 11.64
CA ARG A 189 1.56 14.91 12.37
C ARG A 189 0.05 14.89 12.17
N LEU A 190 -0.58 13.88 12.77
CA LEU A 190 -2.03 13.73 12.76
C LEU A 190 -2.72 14.98 13.33
N TRP A 191 -3.85 15.33 12.72
CA TRP A 191 -4.67 16.45 13.16
C TRP A 191 -5.48 16.07 14.40
N PHE A 192 -5.88 17.08 15.15
CA PHE A 192 -6.84 16.94 16.23
C PHE A 192 -7.83 18.11 16.21
N ILE A 193 -8.89 18.01 17.00
CA ILE A 193 -9.97 19.00 17.03
C ILE A 193 -9.90 19.75 18.37
N ARG A 194 -9.94 21.07 18.32
CA ARG A 194 -10.09 21.96 19.48
C ARG A 194 -11.13 23.02 19.13
N ASP A 195 -12.16 23.16 19.97
CA ASP A 195 -13.25 24.12 19.78
C ASP A 195 -13.94 24.05 18.39
N GLY A 196 -14.03 22.84 17.83
CA GLY A 196 -14.63 22.61 16.50
C GLY A 196 -13.72 22.91 15.31
N ASN A 197 -12.49 23.39 15.54
CA ASN A 197 -11.50 23.68 14.51
C ASN A 197 -10.42 22.59 14.46
N TYR A 198 -9.86 22.38 13.25
CA TYR A 198 -8.77 21.44 13.04
C TYR A 198 -7.41 22.09 13.29
N PHE A 199 -6.54 21.36 13.99
CA PHE A 199 -5.17 21.76 14.28
C PHE A 199 -4.19 20.64 13.95
N TRP A 200 -2.97 21.01 13.56
CA TRP A 200 -1.88 20.08 13.24
C TRP A 200 -0.65 20.38 14.10
N LYS A 201 0.10 19.34 14.44
CA LYS A 201 1.44 19.49 15.01
C LYS A 201 2.49 19.23 13.94
N ILE A 202 3.59 19.95 14.00
CA ILE A 202 4.77 19.69 13.17
C ILE A 202 5.89 19.29 14.11
N ASP A 203 6.44 18.09 13.89
CA ASP A 203 7.58 17.60 14.66
C ASP A 203 8.87 17.99 13.91
N PHE A 204 9.74 18.74 14.56
CA PHE A 204 11.04 19.13 14.02
C PHE A 204 12.11 18.11 14.43
N ALA A 205 13.05 17.81 13.53
CA ALA A 205 14.09 16.80 13.77
C ALA A 205 15.14 17.22 14.81
N ASN A 206 15.24 18.52 15.10
CA ASN A 206 16.12 19.06 16.13
C ASN A 206 15.35 19.14 17.45
N GLU A 207 15.85 18.44 18.46
CA GLU A 207 15.23 18.33 19.78
C GLU A 207 15.20 19.70 20.49
N ASP A 208 14.06 19.98 21.13
CA ASP A 208 13.64 21.21 21.85
C ASP A 208 12.96 22.35 21.06
N ILE A 209 12.55 22.14 19.80
CA ILE A 209 11.62 23.09 19.13
C ILE A 209 10.18 22.64 19.38
N SER A 210 9.55 23.20 20.40
CA SER A 210 8.11 23.08 20.63
C SER A 210 7.38 24.30 20.09
N THR A 211 6.60 24.11 19.03
CA THR A 211 5.70 25.15 18.50
C THR A 211 4.27 24.89 18.95
N GLU A 212 3.47 25.95 18.98
CA GLU A 212 2.02 25.78 19.11
C GLU A 212 1.46 24.98 17.92
N PRO A 213 0.33 24.27 18.12
CA PRO A 213 -0.35 23.58 17.03
C PRO A 213 -0.84 24.57 15.97
N TYR A 214 -0.53 24.27 14.72
CA TYR A 214 -0.88 25.08 13.56
C TYR A 214 -2.36 24.96 13.25
N ASP A 215 -3.02 26.10 13.05
CA ASP A 215 -4.39 26.12 12.54
C ASP A 215 -4.45 25.86 11.01
N ILE A 216 -5.66 25.88 10.45
CA ILE A 216 -5.88 25.64 9.01
C ILE A 216 -5.18 26.68 8.14
N GLN A 217 -5.16 27.96 8.55
CA GLN A 217 -4.54 29.04 7.78
C GLN A 217 -3.02 28.94 7.85
N GLU A 218 -2.46 28.81 9.03
CA GLU A 218 -1.03 28.71 9.26
C GLU A 218 -0.43 27.50 8.54
N LEU A 219 -1.09 26.34 8.64
CA LEU A 219 -0.65 25.15 7.91
C LEU A 219 -0.74 25.36 6.39
N ALA A 220 -1.77 26.03 5.88
CA ALA A 220 -1.88 26.35 4.45
C ALA A 220 -0.71 27.26 3.99
N HIS A 221 -0.29 28.20 4.82
CA HIS A 221 0.88 29.05 4.57
C HIS A 221 2.18 28.24 4.56
N VAL A 222 2.38 27.34 5.53
CA VAL A 222 3.55 26.45 5.59
C VAL A 222 3.64 25.56 4.34
N LEU A 223 2.54 24.93 3.95
CA LEU A 223 2.48 24.07 2.76
C LEU A 223 2.73 24.88 1.47
N ASN A 224 2.18 26.09 1.38
CA ASN A 224 2.45 26.97 0.24
C ASN A 224 3.93 27.38 0.17
N PHE A 225 4.52 27.77 1.30
CA PHE A 225 5.92 28.16 1.40
C PHE A 225 6.85 26.99 1.05
N THR A 226 6.57 25.80 1.58
CA THR A 226 7.32 24.56 1.29
C THR A 226 7.36 24.29 -0.22
N ALA A 227 6.19 24.34 -0.87
CA ALA A 227 6.08 24.12 -2.31
C ALA A 227 6.83 25.17 -3.14
N ARG A 228 6.71 26.44 -2.77
CA ARG A 228 7.36 27.56 -3.48
C ARG A 228 8.87 27.57 -3.29
N SER A 229 9.36 27.04 -2.18
CA SER A 229 10.79 26.87 -1.89
C SER A 229 11.41 25.69 -2.66
N GLY A 230 10.60 24.92 -3.40
CA GLY A 230 11.06 23.72 -4.09
C GLY A 230 11.39 22.55 -3.16
N TYR A 231 10.96 22.61 -1.89
CA TYR A 231 11.18 21.55 -0.92
C TYR A 231 10.21 20.39 -1.16
N SER A 232 10.72 19.17 -1.15
CA SER A 232 9.92 17.97 -1.42
C SER A 232 9.11 17.57 -0.18
N PHE A 233 7.82 17.29 -0.37
CA PHE A 233 6.95 16.80 0.69
C PHE A 233 7.21 15.32 1.09
N VAL A 234 8.08 14.60 0.36
CA VAL A 234 8.36 13.14 0.50
C VAL A 234 9.56 12.86 1.40
#